data_AF-A0AA37UT07-F1
#
_entry.id   AF-A0AA37UT07-F1
#
_cell.length_a   1.000
_cell.length_b   1.000
_cell.length_c   1.000
_cell.angle_alpha   90.00
_cell.angle_beta   90.00
_cell.angle_gamma   90.00
#
_symmetry.space_group_name_H-M   'P 1'
#
loop_
_entity.id
_entity.type
_entity.pdbx_description
1 polymer ?
#
loop_
_entity_poly.entity_id
_entity_poly.type
_entity_poly.pdbx_seq_one_letter_code
_entity_poly.pdbx_strand_id
1 'polypeptide(L)'
;MYQMHDLSTYQINGTKELTIYYGVDNKRAEDSGIYNFTLPSGGLNYRLEILAWGYDTEGNGYKVTYENEAPEIQAPAALSVESRVATGPTQETVSRILAEVKKLGWVPLATLAEEMIPTTHNDGRKGLEYVCDATCTGTKDPCFA
;
A
#
# COMPACT_ATOMS: atom_id res chain seq x y z
N MET A 1 -18.86 -5.04 13.55
CA MET A 1 -17.52 -5.48 13.13
C MET A 1 -17.09 -4.48 12.09
N TYR A 2 -16.08 -3.66 12.36
CA TYR A 2 -15.63 -2.65 11.39
C TYR A 2 -14.75 -3.37 10.37
N GLN A 3 -15.20 -3.39 9.13
CA GLN A 3 -14.46 -3.94 8.00
C GLN A 3 -13.65 -2.80 7.41
N MET A 4 -12.33 -3.00 7.25
CA MET A 4 -11.51 -2.05 6.52
C MET A 4 -11.69 -2.34 5.02
N HIS A 5 -11.92 -1.31 4.23
CA HIS A 5 -11.96 -1.42 2.79
C HIS A 5 -10.73 -0.69 2.30
N ASP A 6 -9.84 -1.37 1.58
CA ASP A 6 -8.69 -0.72 0.96
C ASP A 6 -8.95 -0.56 -0.54
N LEU A 7 -8.56 0.60 -1.03
CA LEU A 7 -8.67 0.99 -2.43
C LEU A 7 -7.29 1.46 -2.87
N SER A 8 -6.60 0.59 -3.60
CA SER A 8 -5.33 0.92 -4.22
C SER A 8 -5.55 1.24 -5.68
N THR A 9 -5.02 2.36 -6.15
CA THR A 9 -5.04 2.70 -7.58
C THR A 9 -3.63 2.93 -8.07
N TYR A 10 -3.23 2.30 -9.17
CA TYR A 10 -1.98 2.63 -9.84
C TYR A 10 -2.22 2.85 -11.33
N GLN A 11 -1.32 3.62 -11.93
CA GLN A 11 -1.29 3.91 -13.36
C GLN A 11 0.10 3.56 -13.87
N ILE A 12 0.16 2.71 -14.89
CA ILE A 12 1.44 2.33 -15.48
C ILE A 12 1.96 3.52 -16.28
N ASN A 13 3.25 3.84 -16.13
CA ASN A 13 3.87 4.96 -16.83
C ASN A 13 3.67 4.82 -18.36
N GLY A 14 3.20 5.89 -19.01
CA GLY A 14 2.88 5.91 -20.44
C GLY A 14 1.47 5.39 -20.80
N THR A 15 0.69 4.92 -19.82
CA THR A 15 -0.71 4.50 -20.03
C THR A 15 -1.68 5.54 -19.48
N LYS A 16 -2.89 5.63 -20.05
CA LYS A 16 -3.99 6.43 -19.47
C LYS A 16 -4.94 5.58 -18.62
N GLU A 17 -4.72 4.27 -18.57
CA GLU A 17 -5.56 3.33 -17.86
C GLU A 17 -5.23 3.37 -16.37
N LEU A 18 -6.26 3.54 -15.55
CA LEU A 18 -6.18 3.46 -14.11
C LEU A 18 -6.55 2.04 -13.68
N THR A 19 -5.63 1.33 -13.05
CA THR A 19 -5.94 0.04 -12.45
C THR A 19 -6.39 0.27 -11.01
N ILE A 20 -7.60 -0.20 -10.69
CA ILE A 20 -8.21 -0.08 -9.38
C ILE A 20 -8.27 -1.46 -8.74
N TYR A 21 -7.66 -1.60 -7.57
CA TYR A 21 -7.78 -2.77 -6.71
C TYR A 21 -8.64 -2.40 -5.54
N TYR A 22 -9.80 -3.04 -5.47
CA TYR A 22 -10.63 -3.04 -4.29
C TYR A 22 -10.43 -4.37 -3.60
N GLY A 23 -10.19 -4.32 -2.29
CA GLY A 23 -10.33 -5.53 -1.50
C GLY A 23 -11.05 -5.31 -0.21
N VAL A 24 -11.68 -6.40 0.18
CA VAL A 24 -12.40 -6.54 1.41
C VAL A 24 -11.44 -7.15 2.39
N ASP A 25 -11.16 -6.41 3.44
CA ASP A 25 -10.40 -6.94 4.54
C ASP A 25 -11.20 -8.06 5.23
N ASN A 26 -10.68 -9.29 5.17
CA ASN A 26 -11.21 -10.43 5.88
C ASN A 26 -10.21 -10.90 6.94
N LYS A 27 -10.65 -10.83 8.20
CA LYS A 27 -9.93 -11.38 9.34
C LYS A 27 -9.76 -12.89 9.18
N ARG A 28 -8.53 -13.41 9.32
CA ARG A 28 -8.28 -14.86 9.37
C ARG A 28 -8.76 -15.43 10.70
N ALA A 29 -9.22 -16.67 10.69
CA ALA A 29 -9.63 -17.36 11.91
C ALA A 29 -8.42 -17.63 12.82
N GLU A 30 -7.27 -17.93 12.21
CA GLU A 30 -6.01 -18.26 12.87
C GLU A 30 -5.15 -17.05 13.29
N ASP A 31 -5.32 -15.87 12.68
CA ASP A 31 -4.54 -14.67 13.02
C ASP A 31 -5.38 -13.41 12.90
N SER A 32 -5.60 -12.75 14.04
CA SER A 32 -6.48 -11.59 14.15
C SER A 32 -5.91 -10.28 13.60
N GLY A 33 -4.63 -10.24 13.24
CA GLY A 33 -3.95 -9.03 12.76
C GLY A 33 -3.58 -9.06 11.28
N ILE A 34 -3.79 -10.18 10.58
CA ILE A 34 -3.44 -10.34 9.17
C ILE A 34 -4.69 -10.35 8.31
N TYR A 35 -4.65 -9.51 7.30
CA TYR A 35 -5.75 -9.22 6.40
C TYR A 35 -5.48 -9.80 5.01
N ASN A 36 -6.42 -10.61 4.51
CA ASN A 36 -6.32 -11.24 3.20
C ASN A 36 -7.23 -10.55 2.20
N PHE A 37 -6.66 -10.19 1.06
CA PHE A 37 -7.37 -9.57 -0.04
C PHE A 37 -7.69 -10.65 -1.07
N THR A 38 -8.97 -11.00 -1.20
CA THR A 38 -9.42 -11.95 -2.21
C THR A 38 -10.19 -11.21 -3.28
N LEU A 39 -9.76 -11.31 -4.54
CA LEU A 39 -10.54 -10.79 -5.66
C LEU A 39 -11.83 -11.61 -5.84
N PRO A 40 -12.97 -10.97 -6.17
CA PRO A 40 -14.24 -11.67 -6.37
C PRO A 40 -14.20 -12.78 -7.42
N SER A 41 -13.31 -12.69 -8.41
CA SER A 41 -13.13 -13.69 -9.48
C SER A 41 -12.28 -14.90 -9.06
N GLY A 42 -11.73 -14.90 -7.84
CA GLY A 42 -10.69 -15.84 -7.42
C GLY A 42 -9.37 -15.65 -8.17
N GLY A 43 -8.32 -16.35 -7.72
CA GLY A 43 -7.05 -16.44 -8.45
C GLY A 43 -5.98 -15.39 -8.14
N LEU A 44 -6.16 -14.53 -7.14
CA LEU A 44 -5.09 -13.68 -6.62
C LEU A 44 -4.94 -13.92 -5.11
N ASN A 45 -3.80 -14.48 -4.71
CA ASN A 45 -3.42 -14.58 -3.31
C ASN A 45 -2.53 -13.40 -2.92
N TYR A 46 -3.18 -12.29 -2.61
CA TYR A 46 -2.51 -11.06 -2.20
C TYR A 46 -2.87 -10.71 -0.75
N ARG A 47 -1.84 -10.31 0.00
CA ARG A 47 -1.84 -10.01 1.41
C ARG A 47 -1.06 -8.72 1.56
N LEU A 48 -1.75 -7.72 2.09
CA LEU A 48 -1.19 -6.45 2.52
C LEU A 48 -1.27 -6.40 4.04
N GLU A 49 -0.13 -6.19 4.68
CA GLU A 49 0.00 -6.05 6.12
C GLU A 49 0.47 -4.63 6.45
N ILE A 50 -0.25 -3.93 7.33
CA ILE A 50 0.22 -2.64 7.86
C ILE A 50 1.15 -2.94 9.05
N LEU A 51 2.45 -2.78 8.85
CA LEU A 51 3.46 -3.02 9.88
C LEU A 51 3.51 -1.88 10.91
N ALA A 52 3.32 -0.64 10.45
CA ALA A 52 3.36 0.55 11.28
C ALA A 52 2.61 1.71 10.62
N TRP A 53 2.17 2.67 11.42
CA TRP A 53 1.67 3.96 10.97
C TRP A 53 1.99 5.02 12.03
N GLY A 54 2.04 6.28 11.63
CA GLY A 54 2.38 7.35 12.56
C GLY A 54 2.54 8.70 11.89
N TYR A 55 3.27 9.56 12.57
CA TYR A 55 3.63 10.90 12.11
C TYR A 55 5.15 11.03 12.16
N ASP A 56 5.74 11.61 11.10
CA ASP A 56 7.18 11.88 11.06
C ASP A 56 7.55 13.07 11.96
N THR A 57 8.83 13.44 11.97
CA THR A 57 9.34 14.54 12.80
C THR A 57 8.81 15.93 12.40
N GLU A 58 8.17 16.06 11.25
CA GLU A 58 7.51 17.28 10.76
C GLU A 58 5.98 17.23 10.93
N GLY A 59 5.43 16.13 11.46
CA GLY A 59 3.99 15.95 11.61
C GLY A 59 3.28 15.48 10.33
N ASN A 60 4.00 14.98 9.34
CA ASN A 60 3.40 14.34 8.17
C ASN A 60 3.03 12.89 8.49
N GLY A 61 1.81 12.51 8.15
CA GLY A 61 1.33 11.14 8.37
C GLY A 61 2.01 10.15 7.43
N TYR A 62 2.36 8.97 7.93
CA TYR A 62 2.92 7.88 7.13
C TYR A 62 2.32 6.52 7.51
N LYS A 63 2.42 5.55 6.59
CA LYS A 63 2.17 4.12 6.86
C LYS A 63 3.30 3.27 6.26
N VAL A 64 3.51 2.10 6.85
CA VAL A 64 4.47 1.09 6.41
C VAL A 64 3.69 -0.17 6.10
N THR A 65 3.81 -0.65 4.87
CA THR A 65 3.07 -1.80 4.37
C THR A 65 4.03 -2.88 3.90
N TYR A 66 3.67 -4.14 4.16
CA TYR A 66 4.31 -5.30 3.57
C TYR A 66 3.30 -6.02 2.68
N GLU A 67 3.74 -6.34 1.47
CA GLU A 67 2.96 -7.08 0.47
C GLU A 67 3.68 -8.40 0.18
N ASN A 68 2.95 -9.51 0.17
CA ASN A 68 3.54 -10.78 -0.30
C ASN A 68 3.71 -10.77 -1.82
N GLU A 69 4.56 -11.68 -2.30
CA GLU A 69 4.62 -11.99 -3.71
C GLU A 69 3.25 -12.52 -4.20
N ALA A 70 2.79 -11.97 -5.32
CA ALA A 70 1.62 -12.43 -6.04
C ALA A 70 2.02 -12.85 -7.47
N PRO A 71 2.42 -14.12 -7.66
CA PRO A 71 2.93 -14.64 -8.94
C PRO A 71 1.91 -14.50 -10.08
N GLU A 72 0.61 -14.53 -9.78
CA GLU A 72 -0.46 -14.47 -10.76
C GLU A 72 -0.49 -13.14 -11.53
N ILE A 73 0.07 -12.09 -10.96
CA ILE A 73 0.23 -10.75 -11.58
C ILE A 73 1.70 -10.33 -11.71
N GLN A 74 2.65 -11.25 -11.51
CA GLN A 74 4.09 -10.98 -11.52
C GLN A 74 4.50 -9.85 -10.56
N ALA A 75 3.80 -9.72 -9.43
CA ALA A 75 4.15 -8.74 -8.40
C ALA A 75 5.09 -9.41 -7.37
N PRO A 76 6.32 -8.91 -7.19
CA PRO A 76 7.20 -9.40 -6.14
C PRO A 76 6.69 -8.98 -4.76
N ALA A 77 7.23 -9.59 -3.71
CA ALA A 77 7.02 -9.07 -2.36
C ALA A 77 7.59 -7.66 -2.24
N ALA A 78 6.92 -6.79 -1.49
CA ALA A 78 7.31 -5.40 -1.36
C ALA A 78 7.20 -4.91 0.09
N LEU A 79 8.09 -4.00 0.46
CA LEU A 79 8.00 -3.18 1.66
C LEU A 79 7.89 -1.74 1.20
N SER A 80 6.82 -1.06 1.59
CA SER A 80 6.53 0.30 1.16
C SER A 80 6.42 1.23 2.36
N VAL A 81 6.93 2.44 2.21
CA VAL A 81 6.72 3.56 3.16
C VAL A 81 5.99 4.66 2.41
N GLU A 82 4.72 4.83 2.72
CA GLU A 82 3.84 5.78 2.06
C GLU A 82 3.60 6.99 2.98
N SER A 83 3.65 8.19 2.40
CA SER A 83 3.48 9.47 3.12
C SER A 83 2.30 10.26 2.58
N ARG A 84 1.71 11.11 3.42
CA ARG A 84 0.72 12.09 3.00
C ARG A 84 1.31 13.28 2.23
N VAL A 85 2.63 13.40 2.16
CA VAL A 85 3.32 14.44 1.39
C VAL A 85 4.19 13.84 0.28
N ALA A 86 4.26 14.56 -0.85
CA ALA A 86 4.95 14.10 -2.06
C ALA A 86 6.46 13.85 -1.86
N THR A 87 7.07 14.48 -0.86
CA THR A 87 8.49 14.31 -0.52
C THR A 87 8.79 13.04 0.26
N GLY A 88 7.76 12.27 0.68
CA GLY A 88 7.94 11.17 1.63
C GLY A 88 8.07 11.67 3.07
N PRO A 89 8.22 10.76 4.05
CA PRO A 89 8.50 11.12 5.44
C PRO A 89 9.93 11.68 5.57
N THR A 90 10.23 12.33 6.70
CA THR A 90 11.61 12.77 6.95
C THR A 90 12.62 11.61 6.94
N GLN A 91 13.86 11.90 6.52
CA GLN A 91 14.93 10.90 6.46
C GLN A 91 15.22 10.25 7.81
N GLU A 92 15.08 11.00 8.90
CA GLU A 92 15.19 10.47 10.26
C GLU A 92 14.14 9.40 10.53
N THR A 93 12.87 9.69 10.19
CA THR A 93 11.77 8.74 10.36
C THR A 93 11.95 7.52 9.48
N VAL A 94 12.31 7.67 8.20
CA VAL A 94 12.60 6.53 7.30
C VAL A 94 13.72 5.67 7.86
N SER A 95 14.83 6.27 8.28
CA SER A 95 15.98 5.52 8.82
C SER A 95 15.60 4.72 10.07
N ARG A 96 14.76 5.29 10.94
CA ARG A 96 14.25 4.60 12.13
C ARG A 96 13.32 3.46 11.77
N ILE A 97 12.40 3.65 10.82
CA ILE A 97 11.51 2.59 10.32
C ILE A 97 12.35 1.40 9.84
N LEU A 98 13.32 1.64 8.95
CA LEU A 98 14.16 0.60 8.39
C LEU A 98 14.98 -0.14 9.46
N ALA A 99 15.49 0.60 10.45
CA ALA A 99 16.21 -0.02 11.57
C ALA A 99 15.30 -0.93 12.42
N GLU A 100 14.08 -0.51 12.72
CA GLU A 100 13.12 -1.34 13.48
C GLU A 100 12.63 -2.55 12.67
N VAL A 101 12.37 -2.40 11.37
CA VAL A 101 12.01 -3.52 10.48
C VAL A 101 13.10 -4.59 10.48
N LYS A 102 14.37 -4.19 10.38
CA LYS A 102 15.50 -5.14 10.43
C LYS A 102 15.60 -5.88 11.77
N LYS A 103 15.24 -5.23 12.89
CA LYS A 103 15.25 -5.85 14.22
C LYS A 103 14.20 -6.95 14.39
N LEU A 104 13.17 -7.00 13.54
CA LEU A 104 12.18 -8.09 13.56
C LEU A 104 12.81 -9.46 13.26
N GLY A 105 13.99 -9.51 12.66
CA GLY A 105 14.74 -10.75 12.42
C GLY A 105 14.17 -11.64 11.32
N TRP A 106 13.14 -11.18 10.60
CA TRP A 106 12.61 -11.88 9.43
C TRP A 106 13.39 -11.47 8.17
N VAL A 107 14.20 -12.41 7.66
CA VAL A 107 15.16 -12.17 6.56
C VAL A 107 14.54 -11.49 5.33
N PRO A 108 13.37 -11.91 4.81
CA PRO A 108 12.76 -11.25 3.65
C PRO A 108 12.46 -9.76 3.88
N LEU A 109 11.91 -9.38 5.05
CA LEU A 109 11.68 -7.97 5.37
C LEU A 109 12.98 -7.19 5.55
N ALA A 110 14.00 -7.81 6.15
CA ALA A 110 15.29 -7.17 6.32
C ALA A 110 15.95 -6.86 4.96
N THR A 111 15.88 -7.79 4.00
CA THR A 111 16.35 -7.59 2.63
C THR A 111 15.57 -6.49 1.93
N LEU A 112 14.23 -6.50 1.99
CA LEU A 112 13.41 -5.43 1.41
C LEU A 112 13.73 -4.05 2.03
N ALA A 113 14.02 -4.00 3.33
CA ALA A 113 14.43 -2.78 4.01
C ALA A 113 15.85 -2.31 3.63
N GLU A 114 16.73 -3.21 3.18
CA GLU A 114 18.06 -2.89 2.66
C GLU A 114 18.01 -2.35 1.24
N GLU A 115 17.12 -2.92 0.42
CA GLU A 115 16.94 -2.57 -0.98
C GLU A 115 15.98 -1.40 -1.20
N MET A 116 15.42 -0.83 -0.12
CA MET A 116 14.46 0.26 -0.22
C MET A 116 15.09 1.48 -0.90
N ILE A 117 14.44 1.93 -1.97
CA ILE A 117 14.81 3.13 -2.72
C ILE A 117 13.69 4.18 -2.62
N PRO A 118 14.04 5.48 -2.55
CA PRO A 118 13.06 6.54 -2.67
C PRO A 118 12.47 6.56 -4.08
N THR A 119 11.15 6.59 -4.18
CA THR A 119 10.45 6.78 -5.46
C THR A 119 10.27 8.27 -5.73
N THR A 120 10.29 8.66 -7.00
CA THR A 120 9.92 10.03 -7.40
C THR A 120 8.41 10.11 -7.48
N HIS A 121 7.80 11.01 -6.70
CA HIS A 121 6.36 11.24 -6.77
C HIS A 121 5.95 11.70 -8.18
N ASN A 122 4.95 11.04 -8.75
CA ASN A 122 4.38 11.45 -10.02
C ASN A 122 3.37 12.57 -9.77
N ASP A 123 3.82 13.82 -9.94
CA ASP A 123 3.01 15.03 -9.80
C ASP A 123 1.88 15.15 -10.85
N GLY A 124 1.69 14.17 -11.74
CA GLY A 124 0.67 14.18 -12.80
C GLY A 124 -0.77 14.35 -12.32
N ARG A 125 -1.03 14.20 -11.01
CA ARG A 125 -2.35 14.46 -10.41
C ARG A 125 -2.37 15.61 -9.38
N LYS A 126 -1.26 16.34 -9.23
CA LYS A 126 -1.16 17.46 -8.28
C LYS A 126 -2.22 18.53 -8.58
N GLY A 127 -3.01 18.88 -7.56
CA GLY A 127 -4.07 19.89 -7.68
C GLY A 127 -5.38 19.39 -8.29
N LEU A 128 -5.48 18.10 -8.62
CA LEU A 128 -6.77 17.48 -8.96
C LEU A 128 -7.55 17.17 -7.68
N GLU A 129 -8.87 17.34 -7.74
CA GLU A 129 -9.76 16.92 -6.65
C GLU A 129 -9.87 15.39 -6.66
N TYR A 130 -9.54 14.76 -5.54
CA TYR A 130 -9.67 13.31 -5.38
C TYR A 130 -10.87 13.04 -4.49
N VAL A 131 -11.92 12.43 -5.05
CA VAL A 131 -13.06 11.97 -4.27
C VAL A 131 -12.89 10.45 -4.11
N CYS A 132 -12.47 10.02 -2.92
CA CYS A 132 -12.68 8.64 -2.48
C CYS A 132 -14.03 8.59 -1.77
N ASP A 133 -15.10 8.47 -2.52
CA ASP A 133 -16.41 8.11 -1.99
C ASP A 133 -16.58 6.59 -2.04
N ALA A 134 -17.08 6.00 -0.95
CA ALA A 134 -17.30 4.55 -0.81
C ALA A 134 -18.25 3.97 -1.90
N THR A 135 -18.88 4.83 -2.69
CA THR A 135 -19.68 4.57 -3.88
C THR A 135 -18.87 4.13 -5.11
N CYS A 136 -17.54 4.20 -5.11
CA CYS A 136 -16.66 3.66 -6.15
C CYS A 136 -16.59 2.11 -6.20
N THR A 137 -17.64 1.43 -5.76
CA THR A 137 -17.76 -0.03 -5.75
C THR A 137 -18.71 -0.48 -6.86
N GLY A 138 -18.20 -0.67 -8.08
CA GLY A 138 -19.00 -1.18 -9.21
C GLY A 138 -18.18 -1.36 -10.50
N THR A 139 -18.64 -2.24 -11.39
CA THR A 139 -17.99 -2.62 -12.67
C THR A 139 -17.93 -1.52 -13.74
N LYS A 140 -18.28 -0.28 -13.37
CA LYS A 140 -18.06 0.92 -14.17
C LYS A 140 -17.39 1.94 -13.27
N ASP A 141 -16.14 2.23 -13.61
CA ASP A 141 -15.31 3.26 -13.00
C ASP A 141 -16.06 4.61 -12.98
N PRO A 142 -16.47 5.13 -11.80
CA PRO A 142 -17.10 6.44 -11.68
C PRO A 142 -16.07 7.57 -11.54
N CYS A 143 -14.76 7.28 -11.54
CA CYS A 143 -13.70 8.28 -11.39
C CYS A 143 -13.37 9.03 -12.70
N PHE A 144 -14.16 8.83 -13.77
CA PHE A 144 -14.14 9.67 -14.96
C PHE A 144 -15.44 10.49 -15.04
N ALA A 145 -15.39 11.69 -14.47
CA ALA A 145 -16.22 12.82 -14.89
C ALA A 145 -15.35 13.79 -15.70
#